data_AF-A0A6V8SLI8-F1
#
_entry.id   AF-A0A6V8SLI8-F1
#
_cell.length_a   1.000
_cell.length_b   1.000
_cell.length_c   1.000
_cell.angle_alpha   90.00
_cell.angle_beta   90.00
_cell.angle_gamma   90.00
#
_symmetry.space_group_name_H-M   'P 1'
#
loop_
_entity.id
_entity.type
_entity.pdbx_description
1 polymer ?
#
loop_
_entity_poly.entity_id
_entity_poly.type
_entity_poly.pdbx_seq_one_letter_code
_entity_poly.pdbx_strand_id
1 'polypeptide(L)' 'MIIYKVLYGDTLYSIDHNFRTYPEELVKINNIVYPYQLFEGKELIIPNATLSRELNSKDQSLLNDLATLYYRLQRFP' A
#
# COMPACT_ATOMS: atom_id res chain seq x y z
N MET A 1 11.67 -6.31 3.03
CA MET A 1 10.57 -7.24 3.34
C MET A 1 10.87 -7.89 4.67
N ILE A 2 9.84 -8.15 5.47
CA ILE A 2 9.97 -8.87 6.75
C ILE A 2 8.93 -10.00 6.78
N ILE A 3 9.23 -11.07 7.53
CA ILE A 3 8.27 -12.13 7.83
C ILE A 3 7.69 -11.84 9.21
N TYR A 4 6.37 -11.70 9.29
CA TYR A 4 5.64 -11.43 10.50
C TYR A 4 4.74 -12.62 10.85
N LYS A 5 4.71 -13.02 12.12
CA LYS A 5 3.83 -14.07 12.60
C LYS A 5 2.57 -13.45 13.21
N VAL A 6 1.41 -13.77 12.63
CA VAL A 6 0.10 -13.26 13.07
C VAL A 6 -0.15 -13.64 14.52
N LEU A 7 -0.54 -12.67 15.34
CA LEU A 7 -0.92 -12.84 16.73
C LEU A 7 -2.44 -12.90 16.88
N TYR A 8 -2.91 -13.43 18.02
CA TYR A 8 -4.33 -13.42 18.33
C TYR A 8 -4.89 -11.98 18.34
N GLY A 9 -5.97 -11.76 17.60
CA GLY A 9 -6.63 -10.45 17.47
C GLY A 9 -6.04 -9.55 16.38
N ASP A 10 -5.01 -9.97 15.66
CA ASP A 10 -4.50 -9.22 14.51
C ASP A 10 -5.53 -9.12 13.39
N THR A 11 -5.55 -7.96 12.76
CA THR A 11 -6.32 -7.67 11.55
C THR A 11 -5.38 -7.15 10.47
N LEU A 12 -5.80 -7.20 9.21
CA LEU A 12 -5.03 -6.57 8.13
C LEU A 12 -4.77 -5.09 8.42
N TYR A 13 -5.73 -4.41 9.06
CA TYR A 13 -5.62 -3.00 9.43
C TYR A 13 -4.58 -2.75 10.54
N SER A 14 -4.57 -3.56 11.60
CA SER A 14 -3.58 -3.41 12.68
C SER A 14 -2.17 -3.68 12.18
N ILE A 15 -1.99 -4.72 11.36
CA ILE A 15 -0.71 -5.06 10.74
C ILE A 15 -0.28 -3.94 9.78
N ASP A 16 -1.20 -3.47 8.93
CA ASP A 16 -0.92 -2.36 8.02
C ASP A 16 -0.43 -1.11 8.73
N HIS A 17 -1.14 -0.68 9.77
CA HIS A 17 -0.79 0.49 10.54
C HIS A 17 0.58 0.37 11.23
N ASN A 18 0.85 -0.80 11.83
CA ASN A 18 2.08 -1.04 12.57
C ASN A 18 3.31 -1.06 11.66
N PHE A 19 3.19 -1.67 10.48
CA PHE A 19 4.29 -1.78 9.53
C PHE A 19 4.31 -0.66 8.50
N ARG A 20 3.36 0.28 8.60
CA ARG A 20 3.10 1.33 7.61
C ARG A 20 3.12 0.70 6.23
N THR A 21 2.28 -0.29 5.93
CA THR A 21 2.22 -0.90 4.59
C THR A 21 1.00 -0.39 3.81
N TYR A 22 0.50 -1.15 2.84
CA TYR A 22 -0.84 -0.99 2.29
C TYR A 22 -1.59 -2.32 2.40
N PRO A 23 -2.89 -2.32 2.75
CA PRO A 23 -3.67 -3.54 2.86
C PRO A 23 -3.73 -4.31 1.54
N GLU A 24 -3.84 -3.61 0.41
CA GLU A 24 -3.94 -4.22 -0.92
C GLU A 24 -2.67 -4.98 -1.29
N GLU A 25 -1.49 -4.41 -0.99
CA GLU A 25 -0.21 -5.06 -1.20
C GLU A 25 -0.07 -6.29 -0.29
N LEU A 26 -0.47 -6.16 0.97
CA LEU A 26 -0.42 -7.24 1.96
C LEU A 26 -1.30 -8.42 1.55
N VAL A 27 -2.51 -8.15 1.05
CA VAL A 27 -3.46 -9.14 0.54
C VAL A 27 -2.90 -9.83 -0.70
N LYS A 28 -2.40 -9.06 -1.67
CA LYS A 28 -1.86 -9.57 -2.94
C LYS A 28 -0.64 -10.45 -2.71
N ILE A 29 0.32 -10.03 -1.88
CA ILE A 29 1.58 -10.77 -1.70
C ILE A 29 1.40 -12.05 -0.88
N ASN A 30 0.41 -12.09 0.02
CA ASN A 30 0.13 -13.24 0.87
C ASN A 30 -1.03 -14.12 0.36
N ASN A 31 -1.55 -13.83 -0.85
CA ASN A 31 -2.70 -14.50 -1.45
C ASN A 31 -3.89 -14.61 -0.48
N ILE A 32 -4.17 -13.52 0.25
CA ILE A 32 -5.29 -13.46 1.17
C ILE A 32 -6.53 -13.19 0.32
N VAL A 33 -7.59 -13.96 0.55
CA VAL A 33 -8.86 -13.84 -0.18
C VAL A 33 -9.97 -13.49 0.77
N TYR A 34 -11.08 -12.94 0.25
CA TYR A 34 -12.30 -12.73 1.03
C TYR A 34 -12.70 -14.04 1.74
N PRO A 35 -13.01 -14.02 3.06
CA PRO A 35 -13.34 -12.86 3.90
C PRO A 35 -12.16 -12.21 4.64
N TYR A 36 -10.93 -12.30 4.11
CA TYR A 36 -9.71 -11.67 4.64
C TYR A 36 -9.31 -12.15 6.04
N GLN A 37 -9.58 -13.43 6.33
CA GLN A 37 -9.25 -14.03 7.61
C GLN A 37 -7.73 -14.15 7.79
N LEU A 38 -7.29 -13.74 8.98
CA LEU A 38 -5.95 -13.99 9.48
C LEU A 38 -6.02 -15.09 10.54
N PHE A 39 -5.12 -16.04 10.46
CA PHE A 39 -5.03 -17.14 11.41
C PHE A 39 -3.81 -16.92 12.29
N GLU A 40 -3.99 -17.04 13.60
CA GLU A 40 -2.89 -16.98 14.56
C GLU A 40 -1.78 -17.97 14.19
N GLY A 41 -0.53 -17.53 14.31
CA GLY A 41 0.64 -18.32 13.99
C GLY A 41 0.96 -18.40 12.49
N LYS A 42 0.09 -17.90 11.60
CA LYS A 42 0.38 -17.79 10.17
C LYS A 42 1.51 -16.78 9.93
N GLU A 43 2.44 -17.13 9.06
CA GLU A 43 3.47 -16.20 8.60
C GLU A 43 2.95 -15.37 7.43
N LEU A 44 3.17 -14.06 7.51
CA LEU A 44 2.85 -13.08 6.48
C LEU A 44 4.13 -12.38 6.02
N ILE A 45 4.26 -12.23 4.72
CA ILE A 45 5.24 -11.38 4.08
C ILE A 45 4.74 -9.95 4.15
N ILE A 46 5.45 -9.09 4.86
CA ILE A 46 5.14 -7.66 4.91
C ILE A 46 6.10 -6.93 3.94
N PRO A 47 5.57 -6.27 2.90
CA PRO A 47 6.38 -5.47 1.98
C PRO A 47 6.87 -4.20 2.69
N ASN A 48 8.04 -3.70 2.27
CA ASN A 48 8.54 -2.42 2.79
C ASN A 48 7.89 -1.28 2.00
N ALA A 49 6.83 -0.70 2.54
CA ALA A 49 6.07 0.31 1.81
C ALA A 49 6.69 1.71 1.85
N THR A 50 7.82 1.94 2.54
CA THR A 50 8.55 3.22 2.36
C THR A 50 8.96 3.39 0.89
N LEU A 51 9.39 2.30 0.24
CA LEU A 51 9.74 2.34 -1.18
C LEU A 51 8.52 2.47 -2.10
N SER A 52 7.41 1.77 -1.83
CA SER A 52 6.20 1.88 -2.68
C SER A 52 5.49 3.22 -2.50
N ARG A 53 5.52 3.84 -1.31
CA ARG A 53 5.03 5.20 -1.08
C ARG A 53 5.85 6.25 -1.79
N GLU A 54 7.18 6.15 -1.75
CA GLU A 54 8.06 7.07 -2.46
C GLU A 54 7.90 6.94 -3.98
N LEU A 55 7.73 5.74 -4.52
CA LEU A 55 7.45 5.52 -5.95
C LEU A 55 6.08 6.07 -6.35
N ASN A 56 5.01 5.70 -5.64
CA ASN A 56 3.66 6.18 -5.96
C ASN A 56 3.52 7.70 -5.78
N SER A 57 4.10 8.31 -4.75
CA SER A 57 4.00 9.76 -4.54
C SER A 57 4.74 10.58 -5.61
N LYS A 58 5.89 10.10 -6.10
CA LYS A 58 6.63 10.76 -7.19
C LYS A 58 5.87 10.69 -8.51
N ASP A 59 5.31 9.52 -8.83
CA ASP A 59 4.50 9.32 -10.03
C ASP A 59 3.19 10.12 -9.96
N GLN A 60 2.53 10.18 -8.80
CA GLN A 60 1.33 11.00 -8.60
C GLN A 60 1.65 12.51 -8.69
N SER A 61 2.78 12.95 -8.13
CA SER A 61 3.22 14.35 -8.22
C SER A 61 3.48 14.76 -9.67
N LEU A 62 4.18 13.92 -10.43
CA LEU A 62 4.43 14.16 -11.86
C LEU A 62 3.12 14.22 -12.66
N LEU A 63 2.17 13.33 -12.38
CA LEU A 63 0.85 13.34 -13.00
C LEU A 63 0.05 14.61 -12.65
N ASN A 64 0.12 15.06 -11.40
CA ASN A 64 -0.52 16.30 -10.96
C ASN A 64 0.13 17.54 -11.60
N ASP A 65 1.45 17.54 -11.74
CA ASP A 65 2.20 18.60 -12.42
C ASP A 65 1.87 18.65 -13.92
N LEU A 66 1.83 17.50 -14.60
CA LEU A 66 1.42 17.40 -16.01
C LEU A 66 -0.04 17.84 -16.22
N ALA A 67 -0.96 17.39 -15.36
CA ALA A 67 -2.35 17.81 -15.41
C ALA A 67 -2.46 19.33 -15.25
N THR A 68 -1.72 19.91 -14.30
CA THR A 68 -1.66 21.35 -14.08
C THR A 68 -1.11 22.11 -15.30
N LEU A 69 -0.05 21.60 -15.92
CA LEU A 69 0.52 22.18 -17.14
C LEU A 69 -0.45 22.12 -18.31
N TYR A 70 -1.16 21.00 -18.49
CA TYR A 70 -2.18 20.85 -19.53
C TYR A 70 -3.33 21.84 -19.34
N TYR A 71 -3.87 21.98 -18.12
CA TYR A 71 -4.92 22.97 -17.83
C TYR A 71 -4.47 24.41 -18.06
N ARG A 72 -3.20 24.72 -17.81
CA ARG A 72 -2.62 26.03 -18.13
C ARG A 72 -2.55 26.26 -19.63
N LEU A 73 -2.03 25.29 -20.39
CA LEU A 73 -1.88 25.36 -21.84
C LEU A 73 -3.23 25.52 -22.57
N GLN A 74 -4.30 24.93 -22.04
CA GLN A 74 -5.65 25.02 -22.62
C GLN A 74 -6.42 26.31 -22.27
N ARG A 75 -5.93 27.10 -21.31
CA ARG A 75 -6.56 28.36 -20.88
C ARG A 75 -5.85 29.60 -21.38
N PHE A 76 -4.86 29.46 -22.27
CA PHE A 76 -4.31 30.62 -22.97
C PHE A 76 -5.31 31.07 -24.05
N PRO A 77 -5.80 32.33 -24.00
CA PRO A 77 -6.59 32.92 -25.07
C PRO A 77 -5.77 33.13 -26.35
#